data_AF-W1YT43-F1
#
_entry.id   AF-W1YT43-F1
#
_cell.length_a   1.000
_cell.length_b   1.000
_cell.length_c   1.000
_cell.angle_alpha   90.00
_cell.angle_beta   90.00
_cell.angle_gamma   90.00
#
_symmetry.space_group_name_H-M   'P 1'
#
loop_
_entity.id
_entity.type
_entity.pdbx_description
1 polymer ?
#
loop_
_entity_poly.entity_id
_entity_poly.type
_entity_poly.pdbx_seq_one_letter_code
_entity_poly.pdbx_strand_id
1 'polypeptide(L)'
;RPDLTASRFIADPFAPGERMYRTGDVARWLDNGAVEYLGRSDDQLKIRGQRIELGEIDRVMQALPDVEQAVTHACVINQAAATGGD
;
A
#
# COMPACT_ATOMS: atom_id res chain seq x y z
N ARG A 1 -9.00 2.17 -17.04
CA ARG A 1 -9.83 1.52 -16.00
C ARG A 1 -10.58 2.62 -15.23
N PRO A 2 -11.79 2.99 -15.68
CA PRO A 2 -12.54 4.13 -15.12
C PRO A 2 -12.85 3.96 -13.61
N ASP A 3 -13.09 2.73 -13.19
CA ASP A 3 -13.23 2.27 -11.81
C ASP A 3 -12.04 2.64 -10.93
N LEU A 4 -10.81 2.38 -11.42
CA LEU A 4 -9.59 2.69 -10.68
C LEU A 4 -9.34 4.20 -10.63
N THR A 5 -9.64 4.92 -11.71
CA THR A 5 -9.52 6.38 -11.74
C THR A 5 -10.48 7.02 -10.72
N ALA A 6 -11.75 6.62 -10.71
CA ALA A 6 -12.75 7.19 -9.78
C ALA A 6 -12.42 6.89 -8.30
N SER A 7 -11.81 5.73 -8.00
CA SER A 7 -11.44 5.38 -6.63
C SER A 7 -10.17 6.08 -6.11
N ARG A 8 -9.36 6.67 -6.99
CA ARG A 8 -8.12 7.40 -6.61
C ARG A 8 -8.21 8.90 -6.83
N PHE A 9 -8.99 9.37 -7.80
CA PHE A 9 -9.27 10.79 -8.05
C PHE A 9 -10.69 11.10 -7.60
N ILE A 10 -10.83 11.55 -6.35
CA ILE A 10 -12.12 11.85 -5.71
C ILE A 10 -12.45 13.34 -5.86
N ALA A 11 -13.69 13.72 -5.56
CA ALA A 11 -14.07 15.13 -5.49
C ALA A 11 -13.30 15.83 -4.36
N ASP A 12 -12.81 17.04 -4.62
CA ASP A 12 -12.15 17.86 -3.59
C ASP A 12 -13.21 18.60 -2.74
N PRO A 13 -13.35 18.29 -1.44
CA PRO A 13 -14.31 18.96 -0.57
C PRO A 13 -13.92 20.42 -0.25
N PHE A 14 -12.68 20.83 -0.52
CA PHE A 14 -12.16 22.18 -0.27
C PHE A 14 -12.15 23.07 -1.52
N ALA A 15 -12.30 22.48 -2.71
CA ALA A 15 -12.35 23.17 -4.00
C ALA A 15 -13.46 22.61 -4.91
N PRO A 16 -14.68 23.20 -4.87
CA PRO A 16 -15.81 22.72 -5.66
C PRO A 16 -15.49 22.65 -7.17
N GLY A 17 -15.77 21.50 -7.79
CA GLY A 17 -15.50 21.26 -9.21
C GLY A 17 -14.12 20.67 -9.50
N GLU A 18 -13.21 20.67 -8.52
CA GLU A 18 -11.87 20.09 -8.64
C GLU A 18 -11.80 18.65 -8.11
N ARG A 19 -10.68 17.99 -8.40
CA ARG A 19 -10.40 16.62 -7.96
C ARG A 19 -9.20 16.58 -7.02
N MET A 20 -9.27 15.69 -6.03
CA MET A 20 -8.19 15.38 -5.10
C MET A 20 -7.68 13.94 -5.33
N TYR A 21 -6.36 13.75 -5.32
CA TYR A 21 -5.74 12.43 -5.50
C TYR A 21 -5.43 11.77 -4.15
N ARG A 22 -5.94 10.55 -3.94
CA ARG A 22 -5.69 9.73 -2.75
C ARG A 22 -4.43 8.88 -2.93
N THR A 23 -3.30 9.37 -2.42
CA THR A 23 -1.97 8.75 -2.55
C THR A 23 -1.85 7.38 -1.85
N GLY A 24 -2.58 7.19 -0.74
CA GLY A 24 -2.43 6.06 0.17
C GLY A 24 -1.23 6.19 1.13
N ASP A 25 -0.53 7.33 1.10
CA ASP A 25 0.52 7.65 2.06
C ASP A 25 -0.10 8.27 3.31
N VAL A 26 0.39 7.85 4.49
CA VAL A 26 0.03 8.43 5.78
C VAL A 26 1.11 9.44 6.18
N ALA A 27 0.69 10.64 6.53
CA ALA A 27 1.60 11.74 6.86
C ALA A 27 1.01 12.65 7.93
N ARG A 28 1.86 13.47 8.55
CA ARG A 28 1.44 14.56 9.45
C ARG A 28 2.20 15.84 9.17
N TRP A 29 1.63 16.95 9.61
CA TRP A 29 2.31 18.25 9.62
C TRP A 29 3.23 18.36 10.84
N LEU A 30 4.39 18.95 10.65
CA LEU A 30 5.31 19.38 11.71
C LEU A 30 5.08 20.85 12.05
N ASP A 31 5.54 21.29 13.22
CA ASP A 31 5.36 22.67 13.71
C ASP A 31 5.99 23.73 12.79
N ASN A 32 7.01 23.36 12.02
CA ASN A 32 7.65 24.21 11.02
C ASN A 32 6.94 24.22 9.65
N GLY A 33 5.79 23.56 9.53
CA GLY A 33 5.00 23.45 8.29
C GLY A 33 5.49 22.38 7.31
N ALA A 34 6.53 21.61 7.63
CA ALA A 34 6.95 20.49 6.79
C ALA A 34 5.99 19.28 6.94
N VAL A 35 5.94 18.43 5.90
CA VAL A 35 5.19 17.17 5.91
C VAL A 35 6.13 16.01 6.28
N GLU A 36 5.81 15.29 7.35
CA GLU A 36 6.50 14.06 7.74
C GLU A 36 5.74 12.83 7.24
N TYR A 37 6.44 11.97 6.51
CA TYR A 37 5.91 10.69 6.02
C TYR A 37 5.96 9.61 7.12
N LEU A 38 4.85 8.93 7.36
CA LEU A 38 4.69 7.95 8.44
C LEU A 38 4.52 6.51 7.95
N GLY A 39 4.16 6.31 6.68
CA GLY A 39 3.95 4.98 6.12
C GLY A 39 2.83 4.95 5.09
N ARG A 40 2.23 3.78 4.91
CA ARG A 40 1.14 3.54 3.98
C ARG A 40 -0.10 3.00 4.67
N SER A 41 -1.25 3.34 4.10
CA SER A 41 -2.56 2.85 4.56
C SER A 41 -3.02 1.58 3.84
N ASP A 42 -2.22 1.06 2.90
CA ASP A 42 -2.53 -0.11 2.10
C ASP A 42 -1.27 -0.99 1.89
N ASP A 43 -1.44 -2.12 1.21
CA ASP A 43 -0.42 -3.17 1.04
C ASP A 43 0.63 -2.86 -0.03
N GLN A 44 0.66 -1.62 -0.55
CA GLN A 44 1.67 -1.23 -1.52
C GLN A 44 3.03 -1.07 -0.80
N LEU A 45 4.06 -1.72 -1.33
CA LEU A 45 5.42 -1.63 -0.80
C LEU A 45 6.37 -0.93 -1.76
N LYS A 46 7.47 -0.42 -1.20
CA LYS A 46 8.65 0.01 -1.96
C LYS A 46 9.84 -0.89 -1.63
N ILE A 47 10.18 -1.82 -2.53
CA ILE A 47 11.38 -2.66 -2.40
C ILE A 47 12.48 -2.06 -3.27
N ARG A 48 13.55 -1.55 -2.65
CA ARG A 48 14.68 -0.90 -3.35
C ARG A 48 14.23 0.19 -4.34
N GLY A 49 13.26 1.01 -3.94
CA GLY A 49 12.72 2.11 -4.75
C GLY A 49 11.66 1.70 -5.78
N GLN A 50 11.38 0.41 -5.95
CA GLN A 50 10.38 -0.08 -6.89
C GLN A 50 9.02 -0.23 -6.21
N ARG A 51 7.97 0.31 -6.83
CA ARG A 51 6.59 0.18 -6.36
C ARG A 51 6.06 -1.22 -6.67
N ILE A 52 5.62 -1.93 -5.64
CA ILE A 52 5.08 -3.29 -5.75
C ILE A 52 3.72 -3.34 -5.07
N GLU A 53 2.76 -3.97 -5.73
CA GLU A 53 1.41 -4.21 -5.20
C GLU A 53 1.31 -5.69 -4.78
N LEU A 54 1.31 -5.99 -3.47
CA LEU A 54 1.33 -7.39 -3.00
C LEU A 54 0.10 -8.18 -3.48
N GLY A 55 -1.07 -7.54 -3.52
CA GLY A 55 -2.28 -8.17 -4.03
C GLY A 55 -2.25 -8.52 -5.52
N GLU A 56 -1.31 -7.97 -6.32
CA GLU A 56 -1.07 -8.45 -7.69
C GLU A 56 -0.37 -9.81 -7.66
N ILE A 57 0.65 -9.96 -6.81
CA ILE A 57 1.39 -11.20 -6.63
C ILE A 57 0.47 -12.28 -6.07
N ASP A 58 -0.35 -11.97 -5.06
CA ASP A 58 -1.32 -12.91 -4.49
C ASP A 58 -2.28 -13.47 -5.55
N ARG A 59 -2.81 -12.60 -6.42
CA ARG A 59 -3.72 -13.02 -7.51
C ARG A 59 -3.03 -13.92 -8.52
N VAL A 60 -1.78 -13.64 -8.87
CA VAL A 60 -1.01 -14.47 -9.79
C VAL A 60 -0.72 -15.84 -9.16
N MET A 61 -0.35 -15.87 -7.87
CA MET A 61 -0.10 -17.11 -7.13
C MET A 61 -1.36 -17.96 -6.97
N GLN A 62 -2.51 -17.33 -6.66
CA GLN A 62 -3.82 -17.99 -6.55
C GLN A 62 -4.35 -18.51 -7.90
N ALA A 63 -3.82 -18.03 -9.03
CA ALA A 63 -4.20 -18.52 -10.35
C ALA A 63 -3.48 -19.82 -10.77
N LEU A 64 -2.52 -20.30 -9.96
CA LEU A 64 -1.82 -21.56 -10.22
C LEU A 64 -2.73 -22.77 -9.93
N PRO A 65 -2.60 -23.88 -10.68
CA PRO A 65 -3.31 -25.12 -10.38
C PRO A 65 -3.02 -25.60 -8.95
N ASP A 66 -4.04 -26.14 -8.27
CA ASP A 66 -3.96 -26.66 -6.90
C ASP A 66 -3.63 -25.64 -5.79
N VAL A 67 -3.72 -24.33 -6.06
CA VAL A 67 -3.58 -23.27 -5.04
C VAL A 67 -4.94 -22.69 -4.69
N GLU A 68 -5.45 -22.98 -3.49
CA GLU A 68 -6.71 -22.40 -3.00
C GLU A 68 -6.54 -20.94 -2.54
N GLN A 69 -5.47 -20.66 -1.81
CA GLN A 69 -5.16 -19.34 -1.24
C GLN A 69 -3.66 -19.07 -1.29
N ALA A 70 -3.30 -17.80 -1.46
CA ALA A 70 -1.91 -17.34 -1.35
C ALA A 70 -1.86 -15.95 -0.71
N VAL A 71 -0.84 -15.73 0.13
CA VAL A 71 -0.54 -14.45 0.79
C VAL A 71 0.95 -14.17 0.67
N THR A 72 1.28 -12.99 0.15
CA THR A 72 2.67 -12.54 -0.03
C THR A 72 3.12 -11.74 1.18
N HIS A 73 4.27 -12.10 1.73
CA HIS A 73 4.89 -11.39 2.85
C HIS A 73 6.32 -10.96 2.50
N ALA A 74 6.64 -9.69 2.72
CA ALA A 74 7.99 -9.16 2.54
C ALA A 74 8.74 -9.20 3.87
N CYS A 75 9.86 -9.94 3.94
CA CYS A 75 10.68 -10.06 5.15
C CYS A 75 12.18 -10.01 4.84
N VAL A 76 12.99 -9.84 5.87
CA VAL A 76 14.45 -10.00 5.82
C VAL A 76 14.80 -11.41 6.28
N ILE A 77 15.43 -12.20 5.42
CA ILE A 77 15.69 -13.64 5.65
C ILE A 77 16.68 -13.92 6.79
N ASN A 78 17.41 -12.89 7.27
CA ASN A 78 18.43 -13.01 8.31
C ASN A 78 17.99 -12.56 9.71
N GLN A 79 16.69 -12.33 9.95
CA GLN A 79 16.19 -12.24 11.33
C GLN A 79 15.65 -13.62 11.72
N ALA A 80 16.37 -14.28 12.63
CA ALA A 80 15.88 -15.50 13.27
C ALA A 80 14.48 -15.21 13.83
N ALA A 81 13.53 -16.11 13.54
CA ALA A 81 12.18 -16.03 14.06
C ALA A 81 12.25 -15.76 15.57
N ALA A 82 11.69 -14.62 16.00
CA ALA A 82 11.36 -14.44 17.40
C ALA A 82 10.36 -15.55 17.73
N THR A 83 10.86 -16.60 18.39
CA THR A 83 10.05 -17.65 18.99
C THR A 83 8.96 -16.98 19.81
N GLY A 84 7.70 -17.24 19.46
CA GLY A 84 6.56 -16.83 20.26
C GLY A 84 6.73 -17.31 21.70
N GLY A 85 6.52 -16.39 22.64
CA GLY A 85 6.37 -16.70 24.06
C GLY A 85 4.89 -16.95 24.37
N ASP A 86 4.70 -17.91 25.28
CA ASP A 86 3.45 -18.42 25.87
C ASP A 86 2.34 -17.39 26.16
#